data_AF-A0AAD6KEA8-F1
#
_entry.id   AF-A0AAD6KEA8-F1
#
_cell.length_a   1.000
_cell.length_b   1.000
_cell.length_c   1.000
_cell.angle_alpha   90.00
_cell.angle_beta   90.00
_cell.angle_gamma   90.00
#
_symmetry.space_group_name_H-M   'P 1'
#
loop_
_entity.id
_entity.type
_entity.pdbx_description
1 polymer ?
#
loop_
_entity_poly.entity_id
_entity_poly.type
_entity_poly.pdbx_seq_one_letter_code
_entity_poly.pdbx_strand_id
1 'polypeptide(L)'
;MTDDMVLNLLKACPNIEVLKLENCYGMENLRLCSEKLKRLGLSSFYTAERELYLELDCPNLVWLSIDCVETGEFCIKNLSSLIEFRTSIAHKTEHYGHWFKVVKQLHRIAHIKHLVVQNWWRKLAAKDGIPKDFLLHNLKHLELQTGYTQYDLLGMAALLELCPNLETMILDPLYKIDDDESLSEELLNKPIHFSIPSLKEVKLKVIPGENQNQIVQFVALLKKQGVVLDKIVLVPLYSGISVSRRRPLRAEVNE
;
A
#
# COMPACT_ATOMS: atom_id res chain seq x y z
N MET A 1 17.61 7.19 -16.51
CA MET A 1 18.22 6.03 -15.82
C MET A 1 17.63 4.81 -16.49
N THR A 2 18.42 3.99 -17.18
CA THR A 2 17.96 2.74 -17.82
C THR A 2 18.25 1.53 -16.92
N ASP A 3 17.69 0.36 -17.26
CA ASP A 3 17.93 -0.89 -16.55
C ASP A 3 19.44 -1.20 -16.46
N ASP A 4 20.17 -1.05 -17.57
CA ASP A 4 21.63 -1.27 -17.63
C ASP A 4 22.42 -0.33 -16.73
N MET A 5 21.98 0.93 -16.58
CA MET A 5 22.64 1.89 -15.70
C MET A 5 22.54 1.46 -14.24
N VAL A 6 21.37 0.95 -13.82
CA VAL A 6 21.18 0.46 -12.44
C VAL A 6 22.03 -0.79 -12.20
N LEU A 7 22.08 -1.72 -13.16
CA LEU A 7 22.93 -2.90 -13.06
C LEU A 7 24.42 -2.56 -13.01
N ASN A 8 24.86 -1.61 -13.85
CA ASN A 8 26.25 -1.14 -13.84
C ASN A 8 26.60 -0.42 -12.54
N LEU A 9 25.66 0.34 -11.96
CA LEU A 9 25.84 0.95 -10.64
C LEU A 9 26.05 -0.10 -9.56
N LEU A 10 25.23 -1.16 -9.52
CA LEU A 10 25.39 -2.24 -8.54
C LEU A 10 26.68 -3.04 -8.74
N LYS A 11 27.15 -3.20 -9.99
CA LYS A 11 28.45 -3.83 -10.29
C LYS A 11 29.63 -2.95 -9.86
N ALA A 12 29.58 -1.66 -10.14
CA ALA A 12 30.65 -0.71 -9.80
C ALA A 12 30.69 -0.42 -8.29
N CYS A 13 29.56 -0.53 -7.61
CA CYS A 13 29.42 -0.26 -6.19
C CYS A 13 28.73 -1.46 -5.48
N PRO A 14 29.44 -2.60 -5.33
CA PRO A 14 28.85 -3.85 -4.83
C PRO A 14 28.38 -3.78 -3.37
N ASN A 15 28.82 -2.77 -2.60
CA ASN A 15 28.47 -2.58 -1.20
C ASN A 15 27.24 -1.67 -0.97
N ILE A 16 26.48 -1.32 -2.02
CA ILE A 16 25.27 -0.51 -1.87
C ILE A 16 24.26 -1.24 -0.98
N GLU A 17 23.95 -0.63 0.16
CA GLU A 17 22.92 -1.11 1.09
C GLU A 17 21.57 -0.39 0.92
N VAL A 18 21.58 0.80 0.33
CA VAL A 18 20.39 1.64 0.15
C VAL A 18 20.33 2.12 -1.29
N LEU A 19 19.27 1.76 -2.00
CA LEU A 19 19.00 2.22 -3.35
C LEU A 19 17.62 2.89 -3.39
N LYS A 20 17.59 4.14 -3.86
CA LYS A 20 16.35 4.85 -4.13
C LYS A 20 16.38 5.33 -5.58
N LEU A 21 15.36 4.94 -6.33
CA LEU A 21 15.16 5.36 -7.71
C LEU A 21 13.86 6.15 -7.75
N GLU A 22 13.95 7.42 -8.16
CA GLU A 22 12.80 8.32 -8.24
C GLU A 22 12.73 8.94 -9.62
N ASN A 23 11.51 9.12 -10.15
CA ASN A 23 11.26 9.81 -11.43
C ASN A 23 12.14 9.25 -12.57
N CYS A 24 12.28 7.93 -12.60
CA CYS A 24 13.10 7.26 -13.61
C CYS A 24 12.24 6.87 -14.80
N TYR A 25 12.63 7.36 -15.98
CA TYR A 25 11.98 7.08 -17.26
C TYR A 25 12.80 6.07 -18.07
N GLY A 26 12.11 5.18 -18.80
CA GLY A 26 12.72 4.24 -19.73
C GLY A 26 13.26 2.95 -19.12
N MET A 27 12.87 2.61 -17.88
CA MET A 27 13.07 1.26 -17.34
C MET A 27 11.88 0.38 -17.68
N GLU A 28 12.15 -0.75 -18.30
CA GLU A 28 11.12 -1.73 -18.70
C GLU A 28 11.31 -3.07 -17.98
N ASN A 29 12.54 -3.45 -17.67
CA ASN A 29 12.88 -4.79 -17.18
C ASN A 29 13.90 -4.73 -16.04
N LEU A 30 13.48 -4.18 -14.91
CA LEU A 30 14.34 -4.00 -13.76
C LEU A 30 14.45 -5.31 -12.97
N ARG A 31 15.64 -5.92 -13.01
CA ARG A 31 15.97 -7.12 -12.22
C ARG A 31 17.06 -6.78 -11.21
N LEU A 32 16.74 -6.89 -9.93
CA LEU A 32 17.69 -6.58 -8.86
C LEU A 32 18.05 -7.86 -8.10
N CYS A 33 19.31 -8.26 -8.23
CA CYS A 33 19.90 -9.35 -7.48
C CYS A 33 21.07 -8.80 -6.65
N SER A 34 20.89 -8.73 -5.33
CA SER A 34 21.93 -8.21 -4.42
C SER A 34 21.78 -8.75 -3.01
N GLU A 35 22.86 -9.31 -2.48
CA GLU A 35 22.96 -9.71 -1.07
C GLU A 35 23.28 -8.53 -0.14
N LYS A 36 23.73 -7.39 -0.65
CA LYS A 36 24.10 -6.24 0.19
C LYS A 36 22.95 -5.26 0.39
N LEU A 37 21.99 -5.25 -0.52
CA LEU A 37 20.89 -4.30 -0.50
C LEU A 37 19.96 -4.57 0.69
N LYS A 38 19.80 -3.57 1.56
CA LYS A 38 18.93 -3.59 2.75
C LYS A 38 17.67 -2.76 2.56
N ARG A 39 17.73 -1.69 1.77
CA ARG A 39 16.59 -0.78 1.53
C ARG A 39 16.45 -0.45 0.05
N LEU A 40 15.24 -0.64 -0.48
CA LEU A 40 14.90 -0.32 -1.86
C LEU A 40 13.65 0.56 -1.91
N GLY A 41 13.78 1.74 -2.52
CA GLY A 41 12.65 2.61 -2.84
C GLY A 41 12.55 2.83 -4.34
N LEU A 42 11.41 2.51 -4.91
CA LEU A 42 11.06 2.81 -6.30
C LEU A 42 9.89 3.78 -6.28
N SER A 43 10.05 4.97 -6.87
CA SER A 43 8.94 5.92 -6.95
C SER A 43 8.81 6.66 -8.27
N SER A 44 7.57 6.90 -8.69
CA SER A 44 7.23 7.72 -9.87
C SER A 44 7.84 7.18 -11.16
N PHE A 45 7.57 5.90 -11.44
CA PHE A 45 7.93 5.26 -12.70
C PHE A 45 6.72 5.33 -13.60
N TYR A 46 6.69 6.34 -14.46
CA TYR A 46 5.66 6.52 -15.48
C TYR A 46 6.25 6.12 -16.82
N THR A 47 5.66 5.12 -17.45
CA THR A 47 6.12 4.62 -18.73
C THR A 47 5.14 5.06 -19.79
N ALA A 48 5.58 5.92 -20.72
CA ALA A 48 4.70 6.45 -21.76
C ALA A 48 4.15 5.34 -22.69
N GLU A 49 4.81 4.18 -22.76
CA GLU A 49 4.51 3.16 -23.77
C GLU A 49 4.47 1.71 -23.24
N ARG A 50 5.12 1.38 -22.11
CA ARG A 50 5.28 -0.02 -21.64
C ARG A 50 5.41 -0.16 -20.13
N GLU A 51 4.57 -0.96 -19.50
CA GLU A 51 4.60 -1.20 -18.05
C GLU A 51 5.93 -1.82 -17.55
N LEU A 52 6.34 -1.52 -16.31
CA LEU A 52 7.58 -2.05 -15.71
C LEU A 52 7.45 -3.53 -15.33
N TYR A 53 8.35 -4.38 -15.82
CA TYR A 53 8.64 -5.70 -15.26
C TYR A 53 9.66 -5.57 -14.12
N LEU A 54 9.27 -5.93 -12.90
CA LEU A 54 10.11 -5.86 -11.71
C LEU A 54 10.36 -7.25 -11.13
N GLU A 55 11.63 -7.65 -11.05
CA GLU A 55 12.06 -8.88 -10.38
C GLU A 55 13.05 -8.58 -9.25
N LEU A 56 12.78 -9.10 -8.05
CA LEU A 56 13.60 -8.88 -6.86
C LEU A 56 14.12 -10.20 -6.27
N ASP A 57 15.45 -10.34 -6.23
CA ASP A 57 16.19 -11.41 -5.55
C ASP A 57 17.20 -10.78 -4.58
N CYS A 58 16.70 -10.29 -3.44
CA CYS A 58 17.49 -9.52 -2.47
C CYS A 58 17.24 -10.09 -1.07
N PRO A 59 17.92 -11.19 -0.69
CA PRO A 59 17.63 -11.92 0.55
C PRO A 59 17.78 -11.10 1.83
N ASN A 60 18.65 -10.08 1.82
CA ASN A 60 18.93 -9.22 2.97
C ASN A 60 18.15 -7.89 2.95
N LEU A 61 17.18 -7.74 2.03
CA LEU A 61 16.34 -6.56 1.95
C LEU A 61 15.37 -6.54 3.14
N VAL A 62 15.44 -5.50 3.97
CA VAL A 62 14.57 -5.33 5.15
C VAL A 62 13.44 -4.33 4.93
N TRP A 63 13.58 -3.45 3.92
CA TRP A 63 12.62 -2.41 3.60
C TRP A 63 12.42 -2.28 2.09
N LEU A 64 11.17 -2.33 1.65
CA LEU A 64 10.78 -2.17 0.25
C LEU A 64 9.63 -1.17 0.13
N SER A 65 9.78 -0.19 -0.75
CA SER A 65 8.71 0.73 -1.14
C SER A 65 8.56 0.79 -2.65
N ILE A 66 7.34 0.59 -3.14
CA ILE A 66 6.97 0.73 -4.56
C ILE A 66 5.83 1.76 -4.63
N ASP A 67 6.12 2.99 -5.05
CA ASP A 67 5.18 4.10 -4.98
C ASP A 67 4.96 4.74 -6.37
N CYS A 68 3.72 4.87 -6.82
CA CYS A 68 3.39 5.43 -8.14
C CYS A 68 4.20 4.77 -9.28
N VAL A 69 4.22 3.43 -9.30
CA VAL A 69 4.89 2.63 -10.33
C VAL A 69 3.85 1.89 -11.17
N GLU A 70 3.77 2.20 -12.46
CA GLU A 70 2.93 1.50 -13.43
C GLU A 70 3.53 0.13 -13.76
N THR A 71 3.19 -0.84 -12.91
CA THR A 71 3.81 -2.17 -12.96
C THR A 71 3.08 -3.09 -13.93
N GLY A 72 3.85 -3.75 -14.79
CA GLY A 72 3.38 -4.76 -15.73
C GLY A 72 3.36 -6.14 -15.12
N GLU A 73 4.47 -6.50 -14.48
CA GLU A 73 4.60 -7.70 -13.67
C GLU A 73 5.52 -7.42 -12.49
N PHE A 74 5.18 -8.00 -11.33
CA PHE A 74 6.02 -7.96 -10.14
C PHE A 74 6.29 -9.39 -9.67
N CYS A 75 7.57 -9.75 -9.62
CA CYS A 75 8.04 -11.07 -9.24
C CYS A 75 9.02 -10.99 -8.06
N ILE A 76 8.66 -11.60 -6.93
CA ILE A 76 9.52 -11.68 -5.74
C ILE A 76 10.28 -13.00 -5.74
N LYS A 77 11.54 -13.08 -6.17
CA LYS A 77 12.31 -14.34 -6.10
C LYS A 77 12.67 -14.70 -4.65
N ASN A 78 13.30 -13.77 -3.93
CA ASN A 78 13.70 -13.94 -2.54
C ASN A 78 13.74 -12.59 -1.82
N LEU A 79 12.90 -12.44 -0.80
CA LEU A 79 12.88 -11.30 0.11
C LEU A 79 12.69 -11.80 1.54
N SER A 80 13.45 -12.82 1.92
CA SER A 80 13.28 -13.55 3.19
C SER A 80 13.56 -12.73 4.46
N SER A 81 14.31 -11.63 4.35
CA SER A 81 14.56 -10.71 5.47
C SER A 81 13.61 -9.52 5.52
N LEU A 82 12.57 -9.46 4.67
CA LEU A 82 11.74 -8.28 4.55
C LEU A 82 10.91 -8.05 5.82
N ILE A 83 11.02 -6.87 6.40
CA ILE A 83 10.28 -6.48 7.61
C ILE A 83 9.13 -5.56 7.26
N GLU A 84 9.38 -4.61 6.35
CA GLU A 84 8.44 -3.55 6.00
C GLU A 84 8.24 -3.46 4.50
N PHE A 85 6.97 -3.50 4.10
CA PHE A 85 6.56 -3.35 2.72
C PHE A 85 5.60 -2.17 2.58
N ARG A 86 5.88 -1.28 1.63
CA ARG A 86 5.06 -0.12 1.31
C ARG A 86 4.67 -0.12 -0.16
N THR A 87 3.40 0.11 -0.43
CA THR A 87 2.95 0.38 -1.80
C THR A 87 1.79 1.37 -1.83
N SER A 88 1.85 2.27 -2.81
CA SER A 88 0.84 3.30 -3.04
C SER A 88 0.87 3.66 -4.52
N ILE A 89 -0.27 3.97 -5.11
CA ILE A 89 -0.37 4.49 -6.48
C ILE A 89 -1.50 5.54 -6.51
N ALA A 90 -1.65 6.31 -7.57
CA ALA A 90 -2.82 7.18 -7.67
C ALA A 90 -4.11 6.34 -7.57
N HIS A 91 -5.01 6.70 -6.65
CA HIS A 91 -6.25 5.95 -6.39
C HIS A 91 -7.29 6.28 -7.46
N LYS A 92 -7.05 5.72 -8.64
CA LYS A 92 -7.85 5.82 -9.86
C LYS A 92 -8.10 4.41 -10.40
N THR A 93 -9.29 4.16 -10.92
CA THR A 93 -9.76 2.84 -11.36
C THR A 93 -8.83 2.22 -12.39
N GLU A 94 -8.30 3.01 -13.33
CA GLU A 94 -7.34 2.54 -14.34
C GLU A 94 -6.04 2.00 -13.73
N HIS A 95 -5.65 2.49 -12.55
CA HIS A 95 -4.43 2.09 -11.87
C HIS A 95 -4.58 0.89 -10.94
N TYR A 96 -5.81 0.42 -10.70
CA TYR A 96 -6.07 -0.75 -9.87
C TYR A 96 -5.29 -1.98 -10.36
N GLY A 97 -5.17 -2.17 -11.68
CA GLY A 97 -4.43 -3.29 -12.26
C GLY A 97 -2.97 -3.33 -11.82
N HIS A 98 -2.28 -2.18 -11.83
CA HIS A 98 -0.88 -2.08 -11.39
C HIS A 98 -0.72 -2.39 -9.91
N TRP A 99 -1.60 -1.85 -9.07
CA TRP A 99 -1.58 -2.14 -7.63
C TRP A 99 -1.90 -3.60 -7.32
N PHE A 100 -2.88 -4.18 -8.02
CA PHE A 100 -3.23 -5.59 -7.87
C PHE A 100 -2.03 -6.48 -8.19
N LYS A 101 -1.29 -6.18 -9.27
CA LYS A 101 -0.07 -6.90 -9.64
C LYS A 101 1.00 -6.86 -8.55
N VAL A 102 1.08 -5.77 -7.80
CA VAL A 102 2.00 -5.61 -6.66
C VAL A 102 1.49 -6.35 -5.42
N VAL A 103 0.25 -6.08 -4.99
CA VAL A 103 -0.32 -6.60 -3.74
C VAL A 103 -0.60 -8.10 -3.78
N LYS A 104 -0.90 -8.68 -4.94
CA LYS A 104 -1.06 -10.14 -5.07
C LYS A 104 0.19 -10.91 -4.66
N GLN A 105 1.37 -10.29 -4.66
CA GLN A 105 2.63 -10.92 -4.24
C GLN A 105 2.81 -11.01 -2.71
N LEU A 106 1.91 -10.43 -1.91
CA LEU A 106 2.00 -10.44 -0.44
C LEU A 106 2.10 -11.86 0.14
N HIS A 107 1.48 -12.86 -0.49
CA HIS A 107 1.60 -14.26 -0.07
C HIS A 107 3.03 -14.78 -0.05
N ARG A 108 3.94 -14.20 -0.85
CA ARG A 108 5.36 -14.58 -0.89
C ARG A 108 6.19 -13.91 0.21
N ILE A 109 5.65 -12.86 0.83
CA ILE A 109 6.27 -12.09 1.91
C ILE A 109 5.37 -12.05 3.15
N ALA A 110 4.62 -13.13 3.41
CA ALA A 110 3.68 -13.20 4.52
C ALA A 110 4.32 -13.02 5.92
N HIS A 111 5.65 -13.09 5.99
CA HIS A 111 6.45 -12.93 7.20
C HIS A 111 6.68 -11.46 7.62
N ILE A 112 6.33 -10.48 6.78
CA ILE A 112 6.50 -9.05 7.10
C ILE A 112 5.79 -8.68 8.41
N LYS A 113 6.31 -7.65 9.07
CA LYS A 113 5.75 -7.14 10.33
C LYS A 113 4.98 -5.84 10.11
N HIS A 114 5.38 -5.04 9.12
CA HIS A 114 4.83 -3.72 8.84
C HIS A 114 4.35 -3.64 7.39
N LEU A 115 3.12 -3.17 7.20
CA LEU A 115 2.49 -3.02 5.89
C LEU A 115 1.93 -1.61 5.74
N VAL A 116 2.24 -0.94 4.63
CA VAL A 116 1.68 0.37 4.28
C VAL A 116 1.06 0.32 2.90
N VAL A 117 -0.26 0.49 2.83
CA VAL A 117 -1.05 0.21 1.62
C VAL A 117 -2.26 1.13 1.48
N GLN A 118 -2.82 1.18 0.28
CA GLN A 118 -4.11 1.81 0.00
C GLN A 118 -5.28 0.85 0.15
N ASN A 119 -6.46 1.41 0.41
CA ASN A 119 -7.68 0.63 0.52
C ASN A 119 -8.33 0.37 -0.85
N TRP A 120 -7.96 -0.76 -1.44
CA TRP A 120 -8.65 -1.37 -2.60
C TRP A 120 -9.08 -2.81 -2.35
N TRP A 121 -9.04 -3.23 -1.09
CA TRP A 121 -9.20 -4.62 -0.67
C TRP A 121 -10.59 -5.18 -0.95
N ARG A 122 -11.59 -4.31 -1.12
CA ARG A 122 -12.91 -4.75 -1.56
C ARG A 122 -12.90 -5.33 -2.97
N LYS A 123 -12.25 -4.67 -3.93
CA LYS A 123 -12.10 -5.20 -5.31
C LYS A 123 -11.27 -6.48 -5.33
N LEU A 124 -10.32 -6.57 -4.41
CA LEU A 124 -9.45 -7.74 -4.28
C LEU A 124 -10.20 -8.96 -3.74
N ALA A 125 -11.00 -8.79 -2.68
CA ALA A 125 -11.79 -9.87 -2.08
C ALA A 125 -12.80 -10.48 -3.05
N ALA A 126 -13.24 -9.71 -4.06
CA ALA A 126 -14.12 -10.19 -5.12
C ALA A 126 -13.38 -11.01 -6.21
N LYS A 127 -12.04 -11.13 -6.15
CA LYS A 127 -11.22 -11.84 -7.14
C LYS A 127 -10.41 -12.97 -6.49
N ASP A 128 -10.25 -14.09 -7.19
CA ASP A 128 -9.40 -15.22 -6.78
C ASP A 128 -7.88 -14.96 -6.89
N GLY A 129 -7.44 -13.74 -6.60
CA GLY A 129 -6.04 -13.31 -6.80
C GLY A 129 -5.08 -13.68 -5.66
N ILE A 130 -5.62 -14.10 -4.52
CA ILE A 130 -4.88 -14.45 -3.31
C ILE A 130 -5.29 -15.87 -2.89
N PRO A 131 -4.34 -16.72 -2.44
CA PRO A 131 -4.68 -18.04 -1.92
C PRO A 131 -5.72 -17.96 -0.79
N LYS A 132 -6.71 -18.87 -0.79
CA LYS A 132 -7.83 -18.82 0.19
C LYS A 132 -7.38 -18.87 1.65
N ASP A 133 -6.30 -19.57 1.94
CA ASP A 133 -5.75 -19.73 3.30
C ASP A 133 -4.63 -18.72 3.62
N PHE A 134 -4.46 -17.69 2.78
CA PHE A 134 -3.44 -16.67 2.99
C PHE A 134 -3.76 -15.80 4.20
N LEU A 135 -2.81 -15.72 5.13
CA LEU A 135 -2.87 -14.84 6.31
C LEU A 135 -1.52 -14.17 6.55
N LEU A 136 -1.57 -12.93 7.04
CA LEU A 136 -0.45 -12.11 7.47
C LEU A 136 -0.23 -12.28 8.99
N HIS A 137 0.06 -13.50 9.44
CA HIS A 137 0.19 -13.83 10.86
C HIS A 137 1.26 -13.03 11.61
N ASN A 138 2.30 -12.59 10.92
CA ASN A 138 3.41 -11.84 11.51
C ASN A 138 3.18 -10.32 11.50
N LEU A 139 2.13 -9.86 10.82
CA LEU A 139 1.85 -8.44 10.69
C LEU A 139 1.38 -7.88 12.04
N LYS A 140 2.13 -6.90 12.54
CA LYS A 140 1.86 -6.21 13.82
C LYS A 140 1.42 -4.77 13.61
N HIS A 141 1.86 -4.15 12.51
CA HIS A 141 1.61 -2.74 12.23
C HIS A 141 1.08 -2.56 10.81
N LEU A 142 -0.06 -1.90 10.68
CA LEU A 142 -0.71 -1.56 9.42
C LEU A 142 -0.89 -0.05 9.33
N GLU A 143 -0.43 0.56 8.25
CA GLU A 143 -0.76 1.93 7.86
C GLU A 143 -1.61 1.86 6.58
N LEU A 144 -2.89 2.20 6.70
CA LEU A 144 -3.86 2.07 5.63
C LEU A 144 -4.32 3.46 5.17
N GLN A 145 -4.05 3.78 3.91
CA GLN A 145 -4.64 4.96 3.27
C GLN A 145 -6.07 4.64 2.86
N THR A 146 -7.05 5.34 3.44
CA THR A 146 -8.47 5.05 3.22
C THR A 146 -9.38 6.27 3.44
N GLY A 147 -10.60 6.19 2.91
CA GLY A 147 -11.75 6.97 3.39
C GLY A 147 -12.58 6.20 4.41
N TYR A 148 -13.82 6.64 4.62
CA TYR A 148 -14.77 6.06 5.58
C TYR A 148 -16.15 5.77 4.97
N THR A 149 -16.25 5.63 3.65
CA THR A 149 -17.51 5.22 3.00
C THR A 149 -17.84 3.77 3.34
N GLN A 150 -19.07 3.33 3.08
CA GLN A 150 -19.42 1.90 3.20
C GLN A 150 -18.50 1.01 2.35
N TYR A 151 -18.06 1.50 1.18
CA TYR A 151 -17.10 0.81 0.32
C TYR A 151 -15.74 0.66 1.01
N ASP A 152 -15.23 1.75 1.59
CA ASP A 152 -13.98 1.74 2.35
C ASP A 152 -14.05 0.76 3.51
N LEU A 153 -15.10 0.82 4.32
CA LEU A 153 -15.27 -0.04 5.49
C LEU A 153 -15.32 -1.52 5.11
N LEU A 154 -15.98 -1.88 4.00
CA LEU A 154 -15.98 -3.24 3.50
C LEU A 154 -14.58 -3.67 3.01
N GLY A 155 -13.81 -2.75 2.40
CA GLY A 155 -12.41 -2.99 2.07
C GLY A 155 -11.53 -3.18 3.31
N MET A 156 -11.71 -2.35 4.34
CA MET A 156 -10.99 -2.50 5.60
C MET A 156 -11.29 -3.85 6.25
N ALA A 157 -12.56 -4.25 6.30
CA ALA A 157 -12.96 -5.54 6.85
C ALA A 157 -12.26 -6.70 6.14
N ALA A 158 -12.25 -6.69 4.80
CA ALA A 158 -11.57 -7.70 4.00
C ALA A 158 -10.05 -7.77 4.26
N LEU A 159 -9.38 -6.62 4.46
CA LEU A 159 -7.96 -6.62 4.83
C LEU A 159 -7.74 -7.13 6.25
N LEU A 160 -8.57 -6.72 7.20
CA LEU A 160 -8.43 -7.10 8.61
C LEU A 160 -8.65 -8.60 8.83
N GLU A 161 -9.48 -9.25 8.02
CA GLU A 161 -9.60 -10.72 7.98
C GLU A 161 -8.26 -11.42 7.68
N LEU A 162 -7.38 -10.79 6.90
CA LEU A 162 -6.05 -11.32 6.60
C LEU A 162 -5.03 -11.08 7.72
N CYS A 163 -5.35 -10.26 8.73
CA CYS A 163 -4.39 -9.72 9.71
C CYS A 163 -4.74 -10.12 11.16
N PRO A 164 -4.80 -11.41 11.52
CA PRO A 164 -5.35 -11.86 12.81
C PRO A 164 -4.56 -11.38 14.05
N ASN A 165 -3.28 -11.08 13.88
CA ASN A 165 -2.37 -10.70 14.97
C ASN A 165 -1.98 -9.22 14.96
N LEU A 166 -2.73 -8.38 14.22
CA LEU A 166 -2.48 -6.96 14.09
C LEU A 166 -2.63 -6.26 15.45
N GLU A 167 -1.63 -5.48 15.86
CA GLU A 167 -1.61 -4.80 17.16
C GLU A 167 -1.84 -3.28 17.02
N THR A 168 -1.37 -2.68 15.93
CA THR A 168 -1.53 -1.25 15.67
C THR A 168 -2.02 -0.99 14.26
N MET A 169 -3.04 -0.14 14.14
CA MET A 169 -3.55 0.35 12.86
C MET A 169 -3.45 1.88 12.80
N ILE A 170 -2.93 2.40 11.71
CA ILE A 170 -2.87 3.83 11.39
C ILE A 170 -3.74 4.05 10.16
N LEU A 171 -4.72 4.93 10.25
CA LEU A 171 -5.56 5.33 9.11
C LEU A 171 -5.12 6.69 8.60
N ASP A 172 -4.71 6.70 7.34
CA ASP A 172 -4.25 7.87 6.62
C ASP A 172 -5.33 8.33 5.64
N PRO A 173 -5.60 9.64 5.53
CA PRO A 173 -6.50 10.16 4.51
C PRO A 173 -6.03 9.78 3.12
N LEU A 174 -6.95 9.25 2.33
CA LEU A 174 -6.72 8.88 0.95
C LEU A 174 -7.38 9.88 0.02
N TYR A 175 -6.60 10.43 -0.90
CA TYR A 175 -7.13 11.21 -2.02
C TYR A 175 -7.58 10.25 -3.13
N LYS A 176 -8.90 10.11 -3.30
CA LYS A 176 -9.51 9.35 -4.39
C LYS A 176 -9.70 10.27 -5.60
N ILE A 177 -9.25 9.81 -6.77
CA ILE A 177 -9.45 10.54 -8.04
C ILE A 177 -10.83 10.22 -8.62
N ASP A 178 -11.23 8.95 -8.52
CA ASP A 178 -12.54 8.48 -8.93
C ASP A 178 -13.43 8.23 -7.69
N ASP A 179 -14.75 8.32 -7.88
CA ASP A 179 -15.71 7.91 -6.86
C ASP A 179 -15.69 6.39 -6.63
N ASP A 180 -16.23 5.96 -5.50
CA ASP A 180 -16.40 4.54 -5.20
C ASP A 180 -17.33 3.86 -6.21
N GLU A 181 -17.08 2.59 -6.49
CA GLU A 181 -18.00 1.77 -7.29
C GLU A 181 -19.34 1.63 -6.57
N SER A 182 -20.43 1.55 -7.35
CA SER A 182 -21.76 1.34 -6.78
C SER A 182 -21.83 0.00 -6.06
N LEU A 183 -22.36 0.04 -4.83
CA LEU A 183 -22.64 -1.13 -4.03
C LEU A 183 -24.09 -1.58 -4.26
N SER A 184 -24.33 -2.89 -4.26
CA SER A 184 -25.70 -3.41 -4.23
C SER A 184 -26.39 -3.00 -2.93
N GLU A 185 -27.72 -2.93 -2.94
CA GLU A 185 -28.52 -2.61 -1.73
C GLU A 185 -28.20 -3.56 -0.57
N GLU A 186 -27.98 -4.84 -0.86
CA GLU A 186 -27.58 -5.83 0.15
C GLU A 186 -26.28 -5.42 0.85
N LEU A 187 -25.26 -5.00 0.09
CA LEU A 187 -23.95 -4.63 0.62
C LEU A 187 -23.95 -3.26 1.29
N LEU A 188 -24.83 -2.35 0.86
CA LEU A 188 -25.07 -1.08 1.54
C LEU A 188 -25.68 -1.27 2.92
N ASN A 189 -26.62 -2.22 3.03
CA ASN A 189 -27.34 -2.50 4.28
C ASN A 189 -26.62 -3.52 5.17
N LYS A 190 -25.57 -4.18 4.67
CA LYS A 190 -24.80 -5.17 5.43
C LYS A 190 -24.06 -4.49 6.59
N PRO A 191 -24.24 -4.97 7.84
CA PRO A 191 -23.45 -4.50 8.97
C PRO A 191 -21.97 -4.76 8.75
N ILE A 192 -21.14 -3.76 9.05
CA ILE A 192 -19.68 -3.90 9.02
C ILE A 192 -19.22 -4.69 10.24
N HIS A 193 -18.38 -5.70 10.02
CA HIS A 193 -17.72 -6.47 11.06
C HIS A 193 -16.22 -6.50 10.80
N PHE A 194 -15.42 -6.11 11.79
CA PHE A 194 -13.97 -6.13 11.74
C PHE A 194 -13.44 -7.31 12.56
N SER A 195 -12.62 -8.15 11.93
CA SER A 195 -11.83 -9.15 12.63
C SER A 195 -10.60 -8.49 13.25
N ILE A 196 -10.72 -8.06 14.51
CA ILE A 196 -9.66 -7.31 15.23
C ILE A 196 -9.34 -7.91 16.62
N PRO A 197 -9.07 -9.22 16.73
CA PRO A 197 -8.94 -9.89 18.02
C PRO A 197 -7.69 -9.45 18.82
N SER A 198 -6.68 -8.88 18.16
CA SER A 198 -5.40 -8.48 18.77
C SER A 198 -5.14 -6.96 18.73
N LEU A 199 -6.08 -6.17 18.21
CA LEU A 199 -5.85 -4.76 17.90
C LEU A 199 -5.91 -3.89 19.15
N LYS A 200 -4.76 -3.34 19.56
CA LYS A 200 -4.59 -2.57 20.80
C LYS A 200 -4.63 -1.06 20.58
N GLU A 201 -4.09 -0.58 19.46
CA GLU A 201 -4.02 0.85 19.16
C GLU A 201 -4.52 1.18 17.75
N VAL A 202 -5.39 2.18 17.66
CA VAL A 202 -5.78 2.80 16.38
C VAL A 202 -5.40 4.28 16.38
N LYS A 203 -4.70 4.72 15.33
CA LYS A 203 -4.37 6.14 15.10
C LYS A 203 -5.10 6.61 13.86
N LEU A 204 -5.88 7.67 13.99
CA LEU A 204 -6.61 8.30 12.89
C LEU A 204 -5.90 9.61 12.55
N LYS A 205 -5.25 9.68 11.39
CA LYS A 205 -4.78 10.96 10.88
C LYS A 205 -5.99 11.69 10.29
N VAL A 206 -6.30 12.87 10.85
CA VAL A 206 -7.54 13.60 10.55
C VAL A 206 -7.25 14.95 9.96
N ILE A 207 -7.93 15.31 8.87
CA ILE A 207 -7.91 16.66 8.30
C ILE A 207 -9.04 17.46 8.98
N PRO A 208 -8.73 18.57 9.67
CA PRO A 208 -9.77 19.36 10.34
C PRO A 208 -10.87 19.81 9.37
N GLY A 209 -12.11 19.49 9.70
CA GLY A 209 -13.31 19.85 8.92
C GLY A 209 -13.80 18.79 7.93
N GLU A 210 -12.99 17.77 7.64
CA GLU A 210 -13.38 16.69 6.71
C GLU A 210 -13.85 15.43 7.45
N ASN A 211 -14.87 14.75 6.89
CA ASN A 211 -15.34 13.43 7.32
C ASN A 211 -15.68 13.26 8.82
N GLN A 212 -16.00 14.37 9.52
CA GLN A 212 -16.19 14.35 10.98
C GLN A 212 -17.25 13.35 11.45
N ASN A 213 -18.41 13.32 10.78
CA ASN A 213 -19.49 12.41 11.12
C ASN A 213 -19.09 10.95 10.90
N GLN A 214 -18.41 10.66 9.78
CA GLN A 214 -17.95 9.32 9.44
C GLN A 214 -16.86 8.84 10.42
N ILE A 215 -15.95 9.73 10.84
CA ILE A 215 -14.94 9.42 11.85
C ILE A 215 -15.61 9.09 13.19
N VAL A 216 -16.62 9.85 13.61
CA VAL A 216 -17.38 9.56 14.85
C VAL A 216 -18.06 8.20 14.77
N GLN A 217 -18.71 7.89 13.64
CA GLN A 217 -19.33 6.59 13.40
C GLN A 217 -18.31 5.45 13.41
N PHE A 218 -17.15 5.65 12.78
CA PHE A 218 -16.06 4.68 12.76
C PHE A 218 -15.49 4.42 14.16
N VAL A 219 -15.27 5.47 14.96
CA VAL A 219 -14.83 5.31 16.36
C VAL A 219 -15.87 4.57 17.19
N ALA A 220 -17.16 4.83 16.99
CA ALA A 220 -18.23 4.07 17.65
C ALA A 220 -18.21 2.59 17.25
N LEU A 221 -17.96 2.29 15.97
CA LEU A 221 -17.82 0.93 15.46
C LEU A 221 -16.63 0.21 16.11
N LEU A 222 -15.46 0.86 16.18
CA LEU A 222 -14.27 0.32 16.85
C LEU A 222 -14.52 0.04 18.33
N LYS A 223 -15.16 0.96 19.06
CA LYS A 223 -15.52 0.75 20.47
C LYS A 223 -16.45 -0.44 20.68
N LYS A 224 -17.34 -0.71 19.73
CA LYS A 224 -18.28 -1.83 19.79
C LYS A 224 -17.60 -3.18 19.54
N GLN A 225 -16.57 -3.22 18.69
CA GLN A 225 -15.98 -4.48 18.20
C GLN A 225 -14.58 -4.78 18.77
N GLY A 226 -13.84 -3.75 19.18
CA GLY A 226 -12.46 -3.87 19.67
C GLY A 226 -12.40 -4.26 21.14
N VAL A 227 -12.46 -5.57 21.41
CA VAL A 227 -12.47 -6.11 22.78
C VAL A 227 -11.18 -5.83 23.55
N VAL A 228 -10.03 -5.77 22.86
CA VAL A 228 -8.69 -5.55 23.44
C VAL A 228 -8.11 -4.18 23.09
N LEU A 229 -8.96 -3.26 22.61
CA LEU A 229 -8.53 -1.95 22.15
C LEU A 229 -8.24 -1.03 23.35
N ASP A 230 -6.97 -0.75 23.59
CA ASP A 230 -6.51 0.08 24.70
C ASP A 230 -6.61 1.58 24.39
N LYS A 231 -6.43 1.96 23.11
CA LYS A 231 -6.22 3.36 22.74
C LYS A 231 -6.68 3.69 21.33
N ILE A 232 -7.37 4.83 21.21
CA ILE A 232 -7.67 5.49 19.94
C ILE A 232 -7.04 6.89 19.98
N VAL A 233 -6.22 7.23 18.99
CA VAL A 233 -5.53 8.52 18.88
C VAL A 233 -6.03 9.26 17.66
N LEU A 234 -6.45 10.52 17.84
CA LEU A 234 -6.70 11.44 16.73
C LEU A 234 -5.45 12.29 16.53
N VAL A 235 -4.90 12.25 15.32
CA VAL A 235 -3.69 12.99 14.93
C VAL A 235 -4.08 14.04 13.89
N PRO A 236 -4.20 15.32 14.25
CA PRO A 236 -4.55 16.35 13.28
C PRO A 236 -3.43 16.53 12.25
N LEU A 237 -3.79 16.50 10.98
CA LEU A 237 -2.93 16.88 9.87
C LEU A 237 -3.18 18.36 9.56
N TYR A 238 -2.27 19.22 10.00
CA TYR A 238 -2.27 20.61 9.56
C TYR A 238 -1.78 20.65 8.11
N SER A 239 -2.55 21.29 7.23
CA SER A 239 -2.40 21.35 5.77
C SER A 239 -1.10 21.99 5.25
N GLY A 240 -0.10 22.19 6.10
CA GLY A 240 1.20 22.80 5.77
C GLY A 240 2.32 21.82 5.43
N ILE A 241 2.16 20.50 5.63
CA ILE A 241 3.24 19.53 5.41
C ILE A 241 2.66 18.31 4.68
N SER A 242 3.17 18.06 3.47
CA SER A 242 2.85 16.97 2.52
C SER A 242 1.59 17.08 1.66
N VAL A 243 1.49 18.14 0.85
CA VAL A 243 0.83 18.10 -0.47
C VAL A 243 1.86 17.79 -1.58
N SER A 244 3.02 17.24 -1.23
CA SER A 244 4.14 16.92 -2.13
C SER A 244 3.94 15.63 -2.93
N ARG A 245 2.70 15.34 -3.35
CA ARG A 245 2.38 14.32 -4.38
C ARG A 245 1.53 14.91 -5.52
N ARG A 246 1.57 16.23 -5.72
CA ARG A 246 1.09 16.81 -6.98
C ARG A 246 2.06 16.39 -8.08
N ARG A 247 1.54 15.70 -9.10
CA ARG A 247 2.22 15.51 -10.41
C ARG A 247 2.89 16.84 -10.80
N PRO A 248 4.10 16.84 -11.38
CA PRO A 248 4.51 17.98 -12.20
C PRO A 248 3.42 18.15 -13.26
N LEU A 249 2.84 19.35 -13.35
CA LEU A 249 2.04 19.74 -14.50
C LEU A 249 2.85 19.40 -15.75
N ARG A 250 2.31 18.57 -16.63
CA ARG A 250 2.87 18.42 -17.98
C ARG A 250 2.95 19.84 -18.54
N ALA A 251 4.16 20.30 -18.86
CA ALA A 251 4.31 21.44 -19.72
C ALA A 251 3.64 21.06 -21.04
N GLU A 252 2.54 21.74 -21.36
CA GLU A 252 2.03 21.75 -22.72
C GLU A 252 3.15 22.35 -23.57
N VAL A 253 3.77 21.50 -24.39
CA VAL A 253 4.60 21.94 -25.48
C VAL A 253 3.62 22.47 -26.52
N ASN A 254 3.44 23.79 -26.54
CA ASN A 254 2.79 24.45 -27.66
C ASN A 254 3.76 24.38 -28.86
N GLU A 255 3.29 23.76 -29.94
CA GLU A 255 3.82 23.95 -31.30
C GLU A 255 3.65 25.41 -31.75
#